data_AF-A0A1V6ECI8-F1
#
_entry.id   AF-A0A1V6ECI8-F1
#
_cell.length_a   1.000
_cell.length_b   1.000
_cell.length_c   1.000
_cell.angle_alpha   90.00
_cell.angle_beta   90.00
_cell.angle_gamma   90.00
#
_symmetry.space_group_name_H-M   'P 1'
#
loop_
_entity.id
_entity.type
_entity.pdbx_description
1 polymer ?
#
loop_
_entity_poly.entity_id
_entity_poly.type
_entity_poly.pdbx_seq_one_letter_code
_entity_poly.pdbx_strand_id
1 'polypeptide(L)'
;MTHDLICNLLTGLRGKMNSVAIYKLEDQTFFAYLNLEQLDEQGLLDQALRIDARPSDAIAIALRVGCPIQVSEAVMDEAGHDAALLRPLSEEKEEEEEDTDTDIDYGQDEELPE
;
A
#
# COMPACT_ATOMS: atom_id res chain seq x y z
N MET A 1 13.94 -13.34 -9.69
CA MET A 1 14.05 -14.01 -11.01
C MET A 1 13.07 -13.47 -12.03
N THR A 2 11.75 -13.48 -11.80
CA THR A 2 10.78 -12.95 -12.78
C THR A 2 10.95 -11.46 -13.06
N HIS A 3 11.12 -10.64 -12.01
CA HIS A 3 11.38 -9.21 -12.18
C HIS A 3 12.69 -8.95 -12.94
N ASP A 4 13.70 -9.80 -12.75
CA ASP A 4 14.98 -9.70 -13.48
C ASP A 4 14.79 -10.02 -14.97
N LEU A 5 13.99 -11.04 -15.29
CA LEU A 5 13.61 -11.34 -16.68
C LEU A 5 12.88 -10.15 -17.33
N ILE A 6 11.96 -9.50 -16.61
CA ILE A 6 11.24 -8.32 -17.12
C ILE A 6 12.22 -7.16 -17.37
N CYS A 7 13.17 -6.91 -16.46
CA CYS A 7 14.19 -5.87 -16.66
C CYS A 7 15.04 -6.15 -17.92
N ASN A 8 15.41 -7.42 -18.14
CA ASN A 8 16.16 -7.83 -19.33
C ASN A 8 15.32 -7.69 -20.60
N LEU A 9 14.03 -8.03 -20.56
CA LEU A 9 13.11 -7.84 -21.68
C LEU A 9 12.97 -6.36 -22.05
N LEU A 10 12.75 -5.48 -21.06
CA LEU A 10 12.68 -4.03 -21.29
C LEU A 10 13.96 -3.52 -21.94
N THR A 11 15.12 -3.93 -21.41
CA THR A 11 16.42 -3.57 -21.99
C THR A 11 16.57 -4.07 -23.43
N GLY A 12 16.21 -5.32 -23.69
CA GLY A 12 16.28 -5.92 -25.04
C GLY A 12 15.34 -5.26 -26.05
N LEU A 13 14.24 -4.66 -25.58
CA LEU A 13 13.30 -3.89 -26.39
C LEU A 13 13.65 -2.39 -26.49
N ARG A 14 14.86 -2.00 -26.06
CA ARG A 14 15.32 -0.60 -26.00
C ARG A 14 14.43 0.29 -25.13
N GLY A 15 13.81 -0.31 -24.12
CA GLY A 15 13.03 0.38 -23.10
C GLY A 15 13.92 0.90 -21.97
N LYS A 16 13.82 2.20 -21.70
CA LYS A 16 14.47 2.90 -20.60
C LYS A 16 13.43 3.24 -19.55
N MET A 17 13.54 2.65 -18.36
CA MET A 17 12.67 2.99 -17.23
C MET A 17 12.93 4.41 -16.75
N ASN A 18 11.86 5.20 -16.64
CA ASN A 18 11.91 6.57 -16.14
C ASN A 18 11.48 6.66 -14.68
N SER A 19 10.31 6.09 -14.36
CA SER A 19 9.80 6.06 -12.99
C SER A 19 8.73 4.98 -12.84
N VAL A 20 8.37 4.68 -11.60
CA VAL A 20 7.09 4.03 -11.29
C VAL A 20 6.21 4.98 -10.49
N ALA A 21 4.91 4.93 -10.75
CA ALA A 21 3.95 5.84 -10.12
C ALA A 21 2.78 5.06 -9.53
N ILE A 22 2.62 5.10 -8.21
CA ILE A 22 1.40 4.66 -7.53
C ILE A 22 0.41 5.81 -7.60
N TYR A 23 -0.67 5.65 -8.36
CA TYR A 23 -1.49 6.79 -8.80
C TYR A 23 -2.93 6.76 -8.31
N LYS A 24 -3.43 5.59 -7.89
CA LYS A 24 -4.81 5.40 -7.44
C LYS A 24 -4.87 4.42 -6.26
N LEU A 25 -5.74 4.72 -5.32
CA LEU A 25 -6.26 3.81 -4.31
C LEU A 25 -7.79 3.77 -4.54
N GLU A 26 -8.36 2.58 -4.60
CA GLU A 26 -9.81 2.39 -4.74
C GLU A 26 -10.15 1.05 -4.12
N ASP A 27 -11.18 1.02 -3.26
CA ASP A 27 -11.60 -0.18 -2.55
C ASP A 27 -10.42 -0.91 -1.89
N GLN A 28 -9.55 -0.15 -1.20
CA GLN A 28 -8.30 -0.62 -0.57
C GLN A 28 -7.29 -1.29 -1.54
N THR A 29 -7.47 -1.11 -2.84
CA THR A 29 -6.60 -1.64 -3.88
C THR A 29 -5.78 -0.51 -4.50
N PHE A 30 -4.45 -0.63 -4.40
CA PHE A 30 -3.52 0.32 -5.01
C PHE A 30 -3.21 -0.04 -6.46
N PHE A 31 -3.07 0.96 -7.31
CA PHE A 31 -2.71 0.83 -8.73
C PHE A 31 -1.42 1.57 -9.04
N ALA A 32 -0.61 1.01 -9.94
CA ALA A 32 0.66 1.59 -10.32
C ALA A 32 0.90 1.56 -11.83
N TYR A 33 1.71 2.50 -12.30
CA TYR A 33 2.22 2.52 -13.65
C TYR A 33 3.74 2.39 -13.66
N LEU A 34 4.25 1.63 -14.63
CA LEU A 34 5.62 1.72 -15.11
C LEU A 34 5.67 2.81 -16.20
N ASN A 35 6.42 3.88 -15.96
CA ASN A 35 6.68 4.91 -16.97
C ASN A 35 8.05 4.62 -17.59
N LEU A 36 8.11 4.45 -18.91
CA LEU A 36 9.34 4.19 -19.64
C LEU A 36 9.34 4.85 -21.03
N GLU A 37 10.53 5.05 -21.57
CA GLU A 37 10.75 5.53 -22.93
C GLU A 37 11.30 4.38 -23.77
N GLN A 38 10.71 4.14 -24.93
CA GLN A 38 11.28 3.26 -25.94
C GLN A 38 12.14 4.08 -26.89
N LEU A 39 13.34 3.59 -27.16
CA LEU A 39 14.28 4.20 -28.08
C LEU A 39 14.35 3.43 -29.41
N ASP A 40 14.50 4.16 -30.51
CA ASP A 40 14.72 3.58 -31.83
C ASP A 40 16.16 3.03 -32.01
N GLU A 41 16.48 2.56 -33.21
CA GLU A 41 17.82 2.03 -33.54
C GLU A 41 18.94 3.09 -33.46
N GLN A 42 18.58 4.36 -33.61
CA GLN A 42 19.48 5.50 -33.55
C GLN A 42 19.61 6.06 -32.12
N GLY A 43 18.88 5.49 -31.15
CA GLY A 43 18.86 5.92 -29.75
C GLY A 43 17.99 7.16 -29.50
N LEU A 44 17.14 7.54 -30.46
CA LEU A 44 16.19 8.63 -30.31
C LEU A 44 14.90 8.12 -29.69
N LEU A 45 14.15 9.02 -29.05
CA LEU A 45 12.86 8.70 -28.47
C LEU A 45 11.87 8.29 -29.57
N ASP A 46 11.40 7.05 -29.50
CA ASP A 46 10.36 6.52 -30.37
C ASP A 46 8.99 6.68 -29.71
N GLN A 47 8.85 6.19 -28.47
CA GLN A 47 7.59 6.20 -27.76
C GLN A 47 7.76 6.42 -26.25
N ALA A 48 6.87 7.19 -25.65
CA ALA A 48 6.65 7.17 -24.20
C ALA A 48 5.55 6.17 -23.85
N LEU A 49 5.87 5.21 -23.00
CA LEU A 49 5.01 4.10 -22.63
C LEU A 49 4.63 4.20 -21.14
N ARG A 50 3.37 3.90 -20.87
CA ARG A 50 2.81 3.76 -19.53
C ARG A 50 2.14 2.40 -19.42
N ILE A 51 2.73 1.51 -18.64
CA ILE A 51 2.26 0.12 -18.51
C ILE A 51 1.62 -0.06 -17.13
N ASP A 52 0.38 -0.55 -17.12
CA ASP A 52 -0.33 -0.87 -15.88
C ASP A 52 0.34 -2.04 -15.16
N ALA A 53 0.52 -1.89 -13.86
CA ALA A 53 1.19 -2.87 -13.02
C ALA A 53 0.63 -2.84 -11.60
N ARG A 54 0.66 -3.99 -10.93
CA ARG A 54 0.45 -4.00 -9.49
C ARG A 54 1.59 -3.25 -8.80
N PRO A 55 1.32 -2.51 -7.71
CA PRO A 55 2.35 -1.76 -6.98
C PRO A 55 3.55 -2.60 -6.54
N SER A 56 3.32 -3.83 -6.07
CA SER A 56 4.41 -4.73 -5.64
C SER A 56 5.38 -5.06 -6.77
N ASP A 57 4.86 -5.31 -7.97
CA ASP A 57 5.68 -5.59 -9.16
C ASP A 57 6.39 -4.33 -9.64
N ALA A 58 5.71 -3.18 -9.63
CA ALA A 58 6.29 -1.90 -10.01
C ALA A 58 7.47 -1.50 -9.11
N ILE A 59 7.29 -1.61 -7.79
CA ILE A 59 8.34 -1.36 -6.80
C ILE A 59 9.52 -2.33 -7.00
N ALA A 60 9.25 -3.62 -7.20
CA ALA A 60 10.29 -4.63 -7.39
C ALA A 60 11.15 -4.37 -8.65
N ILE A 61 10.54 -3.86 -9.73
CA ILE A 61 11.25 -3.44 -10.94
C ILE A 61 12.05 -2.16 -10.68
N ALA A 62 11.43 -1.15 -10.06
CA ALA A 62 12.08 0.13 -9.77
C ALA A 62 13.34 -0.02 -8.93
N LEU A 63 13.31 -0.87 -7.90
CA LEU A 63 14.47 -1.17 -7.06
C LEU A 63 15.62 -1.82 -7.84
N ARG A 64 15.32 -2.64 -8.85
CA ARG A 64 16.34 -3.32 -9.67
C ARG A 64 16.97 -2.39 -10.70
N VAL A 65 16.15 -1.53 -11.31
CA VAL A 65 16.62 -0.58 -12.33
C VAL A 65 17.18 0.70 -11.70
N GLY A 66 16.86 0.96 -10.43
CA GLY A 66 17.28 2.17 -9.71
C GLY A 66 16.52 3.41 -10.15
N CYS A 67 15.25 3.27 -10.56
CA CYS A 67 14.42 4.42 -10.96
C CYS A 67 13.57 4.98 -9.80
N PRO A 68 13.17 6.26 -9.85
CA PRO A 68 12.31 6.86 -8.84
C PRO A 68 10.96 6.16 -8.68
N ILE A 69 10.54 6.02 -7.42
CA ILE A 69 9.19 5.60 -7.03
C ILE A 69 8.41 6.86 -6.63
N GLN A 70 7.29 7.10 -7.30
CA GLN A 70 6.43 8.25 -7.11
C GLN A 70 5.06 7.79 -6.58
N VAL A 71 4.46 8.59 -5.71
CA VAL A 71 3.11 8.37 -5.19
C VAL A 71 2.33 9.64 -5.42
N SER A 72 1.09 9.53 -5.91
CA SER A 72 0.22 10.70 -6.07
C SER A 72 -0.22 11.22 -4.70
N GLU A 73 -0.40 12.54 -4.61
CA GLU A 73 -0.87 13.20 -3.39
C GLU A 73 -2.23 12.65 -2.95
N ALA A 74 -3.16 12.43 -3.89
CA ALA A 74 -4.46 11.82 -3.61
C ALA A 74 -4.36 10.43 -2.94
N VAL A 75 -3.39 9.61 -3.36
CA VAL A 75 -3.14 8.30 -2.73
C VAL A 75 -2.57 8.47 -1.33
N MET A 76 -1.65 9.42 -1.13
CA MET A 76 -1.09 9.72 0.19
C MET A 76 -2.18 10.23 1.15
N ASP A 77 -3.07 11.08 0.67
CA ASP A 77 -4.18 11.60 1.46
C ASP A 77 -5.11 10.45 1.86
N GLU A 78 -5.60 9.66 0.90
CA GLU A 78 -6.52 8.56 1.17
C GLU A 78 -5.91 7.49 2.10
N ALA A 79 -4.69 7.05 1.83
CA ALA A 79 -3.99 6.07 2.66
C ALA A 79 -3.61 6.61 4.05
N GLY A 80 -3.35 7.92 4.17
CA GLY A 80 -3.03 8.58 5.43
C GLY A 80 -4.19 8.57 6.42
N HIS A 81 -5.43 8.56 5.95
CA HIS A 81 -6.61 8.42 6.81
C HIS A 81 -6.72 7.01 7.43
N ASP A 82 -6.35 5.97 6.69
CA ASP A 82 -6.35 4.58 7.17
C ASP A 82 -5.12 4.26 8.05
N ALA A 83 -3.96 4.83 7.72
CA ALA A 83 -2.73 4.61 8.49
C ALA A 83 -2.82 5.13 9.94
N ALA A 84 -3.71 6.08 10.22
CA ALA A 84 -4.02 6.52 11.59
C ALA A 84 -4.60 5.39 12.46
N LEU A 85 -5.14 4.33 11.86
CA LEU A 85 -5.64 3.13 12.54
C LEU A 85 -4.59 2.03 12.70
N LEU A 86 -3.48 2.10 11.94
CA LEU A 86 -2.37 1.16 12.04
C LEU A 86 -1.49 1.54 13.23
N ARG A 87 -1.91 1.15 14.45
CA ARG A 87 -0.99 1.04 15.58
C ARG A 87 0.14 0.08 15.18
N PRO A 88 1.42 0.41 15.45
CA PRO A 88 2.51 -0.51 15.16
C PRO A 88 2.29 -1.82 15.91
N LEU A 89 2.37 -2.95 15.19
CA LEU A 89 2.29 -4.33 15.72
C LEU A 89 3.42 -4.69 16.72
N SER A 90 4.17 -3.71 17.22
CA SER A 90 5.28 -3.90 18.16
C SER A 90 4.92 -3.56 19.61
N GLU A 91 3.69 -3.12 19.90
CA GLU A 91 3.21 -2.95 21.27
C GLU A 91 1.97 -3.82 21.51
N GLU A 92 2.18 -5.14 21.61
CA GLU A 92 1.37 -5.94 22.53
C GLU A 92 1.76 -5.52 23.95
N LYS A 93 1.10 -4.48 24.49
CA LYS A 93 1.01 -4.31 25.93
C LYS A 93 -0.31 -4.90 26.35
N GLU A 94 -0.20 -5.89 27.24
CA GLU A 94 -1.26 -6.51 28.01
C GLU A 94 -2.25 -5.42 28.50
N GLU A 95 -3.46 -5.40 27.95
CA GLU A 95 -4.58 -4.77 28.64
C GLU A 95 -5.07 -5.81 29.64
N GLU A 96 -4.77 -5.56 30.92
CA GLU A 96 -5.32 -6.26 32.07
C GLU A 96 -6.85 -6.28 31.93
N GLU A 97 -7.45 -7.47 32.02
CA GLU A 97 -8.88 -7.63 32.21
C GLU A 97 -9.28 -6.94 33.52
N GLU A 98 -9.88 -5.75 33.43
CA GLU A 98 -10.58 -5.14 34.56
C GLU A 98 -11.89 -5.92 34.73
N ASP A 99 -11.80 -6.99 35.53
CA ASP A 99 -12.90 -7.80 36.04
C ASP A 99 -13.82 -6.92 36.88
N THR A 100 -14.77 -6.22 36.24
CA THR A 100 -15.90 -5.61 36.96
C THR A 100 -16.87 -6.71 37.34
N ASP A 101 -16.51 -7.41 38.42
CA ASP A 101 -17.35 -8.40 39.08
C ASP A 101 -18.59 -7.70 39.68
N THR A 102 -19.70 -7.86 38.96
CA THR A 102 -21.06 -8.09 39.46
C THR A 102 -21.39 -7.63 40.90
N ASP A 103 -21.89 -6.40 41.06
CA ASP A 103 -22.76 -6.07 42.20
C ASP A 103 -24.15 -6.69 41.95
N ILE A 104 -24.28 -7.95 42.37
CA ILE A 104 -25.53 -8.70 42.48
C ILE A 104 -26.40 -8.00 43.54
N ASP A 105 -27.47 -7.36 43.10
CA ASP A 105 -28.55 -6.83 43.95
C ASP A 105 -29.32 -8.00 44.60
N TYR A 106 -28.87 -8.41 45.79
CA TYR A 106 -29.65 -9.28 46.67
C TYR A 106 -30.76 -8.47 47.29
N GLY A 107 -31.99 -8.69 46.81
CA GLY A 107 -33.20 -8.19 47.44
C GLY A 107 -33.27 -8.58 48.93
N GLN A 108 -33.74 -7.62 49.74
CA GLN A 108 -34.42 -7.90 50.99
C GLN A 108 -35.84 -7.37 50.89
N ASP A 109 -36.78 -8.30 50.99
CA ASP A 109 -38.19 -8.09 51.33
C ASP A 109 -38.36 -7.37 52.69
N GLU A 110 -39.60 -6.90 52.94
CA GLU A 110 -40.18 -6.26 54.16
C GLU A 110 -40.36 -4.73 54.01
N GLU A 111 -41.52 -4.07 54.05
CA GLU A 111 -42.90 -4.34 54.54
C GLU A 111 -43.90 -3.47 53.74
N LEU A 112 -45.12 -3.97 53.50
CA LEU A 112 -46.31 -3.18 53.11
C LEU A 112 -47.04 -2.71 54.38
N PRO A 113 -47.38 -1.42 54.55
CA PRO A 113 -48.42 -1.03 55.49
C PRO A 113 -49.74 -0.65 54.79
N GLU A 114 -50.79 -1.33 55.26
CA GLU A 114 -52.26 -1.15 55.23
C GLU A 114 -52.97 -0.44 54.07
#